data_AF-A0AAP0Q2L7-F1
#
_entry.id   AF-A0AAP0Q2L7-F1
#
_cell.length_a   1.000
_cell.length_b   1.000
_cell.length_c   1.000
_cell.angle_alpha   90.00
_cell.angle_beta   90.00
_cell.angle_gamma   90.00
#
_symmetry.space_group_name_H-M   'P 1'
#
loop_
_entity.id
_entity.type
_entity.pdbx_description
1 polymer ?
#
loop_
_entity_poly.entity_id
_entity_poly.type
_entity_poly.pdbx_seq_one_letter_code
_entity_poly.pdbx_strand_id
1 'polypeptide(L)'
;MKNHAATVAEWWRTVSLYTDQTGANISRTVLIAGEYSDRKYSQGSELSRLTVQQVIANSVKSAPFPVEHKNGVYLILTSEDVRMQDFCRAVCGFHYFTFPSMVGYTLPYAWVGNSGRQCPEVCAYPFAVPAYMKGGGMGAVEAPNGDVGVDGMISVIGHELAELSSNPLVNAWYAGEDPTAPTEIGDLCEGLYGTGGGGGYMGQVMRDGKGRTYNMNGRRGRKFLVQWIWNPLIKACSGPNALD
;
A
#
# COMPACT_ATOMS: atom_id res chain seq x y z
N MET A 1 31.75 -7.51 -0.22
CA MET A 1 30.31 -7.55 0.11
C MET A 1 29.55 -7.39 -1.20
N LYS A 2 28.66 -8.32 -1.56
CA LYS A 2 27.86 -8.14 -2.77
C LYS A 2 26.93 -6.95 -2.50
N ASN A 3 27.11 -5.86 -3.24
CA ASN A 3 26.15 -4.75 -3.29
C ASN A 3 24.86 -5.29 -3.91
N HIS A 4 24.02 -5.93 -3.10
CA HIS A 4 22.65 -6.22 -3.49
C HIS A 4 21.93 -4.89 -3.54
N ALA A 5 21.53 -4.49 -4.76
CA ALA A 5 20.79 -3.27 -4.95
C ALA A 5 19.40 -3.44 -4.34
N ALA A 6 19.07 -2.66 -3.30
CA ALA A 6 17.75 -2.60 -2.71
C ALA A 6 16.66 -2.48 -3.79
N THR A 7 15.84 -3.51 -3.97
CA THR A 7 14.83 -3.58 -5.05
C THR A 7 13.41 -3.82 -4.55
N VAL A 8 12.41 -3.46 -5.38
CA VAL A 8 11.00 -3.80 -5.14
C VAL A 8 10.78 -5.31 -5.00
N ALA A 9 11.53 -6.13 -5.75
CA ALA A 9 11.44 -7.59 -5.65
C ALA A 9 11.96 -8.11 -4.30
N GLU A 10 13.01 -7.51 -3.75
CA GLU A 10 13.49 -7.83 -2.40
C GLU A 10 12.50 -7.39 -1.32
N TRP A 11 11.81 -6.26 -1.53
CA TRP A 11 10.77 -5.79 -0.61
C TRP A 11 9.60 -6.78 -0.58
N TRP A 12 9.10 -7.18 -1.76
CA TRP A 12 8.03 -8.17 -1.90
C TRP A 12 8.41 -9.57 -1.40
N ARG A 13 9.72 -9.87 -1.30
CA ARG A 13 10.19 -11.15 -0.76
C ARG A 13 9.74 -11.33 0.69
N THR A 14 9.64 -10.26 1.48
CA THR A 14 9.12 -10.32 2.86
C THR A 14 7.65 -10.76 2.88
N VAL A 15 6.82 -10.21 1.99
CA VAL A 15 5.42 -10.65 1.81
C VAL A 15 5.36 -12.14 1.45
N SER A 16 6.26 -12.61 0.56
CA SER A 16 6.30 -14.03 0.18
C SER A 16 6.70 -15.00 1.30
N LEU A 17 7.05 -14.53 2.51
CA LEU A 17 7.33 -15.40 3.66
C LEU A 17 6.06 -15.91 4.34
N TYR A 18 4.93 -15.23 4.15
CA TYR A 18 3.62 -15.61 4.70
C TYR A 18 3.01 -16.75 3.89
N THR A 19 2.27 -17.64 4.57
CA THR A 19 1.72 -18.87 3.98
C THR A 19 0.23 -19.04 4.25
N ASP A 20 -0.47 -19.76 3.38
CA ASP A 20 -1.82 -20.24 3.70
C ASP A 20 -1.78 -21.47 4.65
N GLN A 21 -2.95 -22.04 4.93
CA GLN A 21 -3.10 -23.23 5.78
C GLN A 21 -2.47 -24.50 5.17
N THR A 22 -2.17 -24.51 3.88
CA THR A 22 -1.48 -25.61 3.20
C THR A 22 0.05 -25.47 3.28
N GLY A 23 0.54 -24.34 3.81
CA GLY A 23 1.95 -23.99 3.81
C GLY A 23 2.43 -23.39 2.48
N ALA A 24 1.53 -23.09 1.54
CA ALA A 24 1.88 -22.44 0.29
C ALA A 24 2.15 -20.95 0.54
N ASN A 25 3.30 -20.47 0.08
CA ASN A 25 3.69 -19.08 0.20
C ASN A 25 2.90 -18.17 -0.75
N ILE A 26 2.74 -16.90 -0.36
CA ILE A 26 2.28 -15.85 -1.26
C ILE A 26 3.20 -15.78 -2.49
N SER A 27 2.59 -15.60 -3.67
CA SER A 27 3.31 -15.47 -4.94
C SER A 27 4.36 -14.36 -4.90
N ARG A 28 5.54 -14.63 -5.46
CA ARG A 28 6.61 -13.62 -5.62
C ARG A 28 6.38 -12.64 -6.75
N THR A 29 5.36 -12.86 -7.56
CA THR A 29 5.07 -12.06 -8.76
C THR A 29 3.65 -11.54 -8.70
N VAL A 30 3.52 -10.22 -8.86
CA VAL A 30 2.25 -9.53 -9.09
C VAL A 30 2.20 -9.13 -10.57
N LEU A 31 1.11 -9.46 -11.24
CA LEU A 31 0.89 -9.16 -12.65
C LEU A 31 -0.37 -8.32 -12.81
N ILE A 32 -0.31 -7.31 -13.67
CA ILE A 32 -1.48 -6.53 -14.06
C ILE A 32 -2.22 -7.35 -15.12
N ALA A 33 -3.37 -7.91 -14.74
CA ALA A 33 -4.22 -8.67 -15.66
C ALA A 33 -5.00 -7.76 -16.63
N GLY A 34 -5.29 -6.52 -16.20
CA GLY A 34 -5.93 -5.50 -17.01
C GLY A 34 -6.21 -4.24 -16.19
N GLU A 35 -6.62 -3.18 -16.89
CA GLU A 35 -6.88 -1.86 -16.29
C GLU A 35 -8.17 -1.29 -16.86
N TYR A 36 -8.97 -0.64 -16.01
CA TYR A 36 -10.18 0.07 -16.39
C TYR A 36 -10.17 1.45 -15.77
N SER A 37 -10.56 2.47 -16.55
CA SER A 37 -10.60 3.86 -16.11
C SER A 37 -12.03 4.37 -16.14
N ASP A 38 -12.60 4.58 -14.95
CA ASP A 38 -13.95 5.15 -14.79
C ASP A 38 -13.94 6.69 -14.90
N ARG A 39 -13.63 7.20 -16.09
CA ARG A 39 -13.53 8.65 -16.34
C ARG A 39 -14.83 9.42 -16.18
N LYS A 40 -15.96 8.71 -16.14
CA LYS A 40 -17.29 9.31 -16.00
C LYS A 40 -17.72 9.42 -14.53
N TYR A 41 -16.90 8.93 -13.60
CA TYR A 41 -17.25 8.86 -12.18
C TYR A 41 -18.59 8.16 -12.02
N SER A 42 -18.69 6.88 -12.41
CA SER A 42 -19.96 6.15 -12.46
C SER A 42 -20.72 6.08 -11.14
N GLN A 43 -20.05 6.38 -10.02
CA GLN A 43 -20.62 6.49 -8.67
C GLN A 43 -20.51 7.91 -8.07
N GLY A 44 -20.23 8.92 -8.90
CA GLY A 44 -19.93 10.28 -8.46
C GLY A 44 -18.50 10.43 -7.92
N SER A 45 -18.21 11.60 -7.37
CA SER A 45 -16.92 11.96 -6.78
C SER A 45 -16.90 11.81 -5.26
N GLU A 46 -17.93 11.21 -4.66
CA GLU A 46 -18.02 10.93 -3.22
C GLU A 46 -18.32 9.45 -3.04
N LEU A 47 -17.38 8.73 -2.43
CA LEU A 47 -17.42 7.29 -2.28
C LEU A 47 -17.54 6.86 -0.82
N SER A 48 -18.13 5.69 -0.61
CA SER A 48 -18.12 4.92 0.62
C SER A 48 -17.62 3.52 0.32
N ARG A 49 -17.35 2.72 1.36
CA ARG A 49 -16.94 1.30 1.17
C ARG A 49 -17.99 0.51 0.37
N LEU A 50 -19.26 0.88 0.48
CA LEU A 50 -20.33 0.27 -0.31
C LEU A 50 -20.29 0.70 -1.78
N THR A 51 -20.10 2.00 -2.08
CA THR A 51 -20.07 2.46 -3.47
C THR A 51 -18.79 2.04 -4.20
N VAL A 52 -17.67 1.81 -3.48
CA VAL A 52 -16.47 1.18 -4.06
C VAL A 52 -16.78 -0.20 -4.63
N GLN A 53 -17.60 -1.02 -3.97
CA GLN A 53 -18.02 -2.31 -4.53
C GLN A 53 -18.85 -2.14 -5.81
N GLN A 54 -19.63 -1.07 -5.92
CA GLN A 54 -20.35 -0.75 -7.14
C GLN A 54 -19.43 -0.29 -8.28
N VAL A 55 -18.33 0.43 -7.97
CA VAL A 55 -17.27 0.73 -8.95
C VAL A 55 -16.66 -0.56 -9.49
N ILE A 56 -16.37 -1.53 -8.60
CA ILE A 56 -15.87 -2.86 -9.00
C ILE A 56 -16.90 -3.57 -9.89
N ALA A 57 -18.17 -3.61 -9.49
CA ALA A 57 -19.24 -4.23 -10.28
C ALA A 57 -19.37 -3.61 -11.69
N ASN A 58 -19.23 -2.29 -11.80
CA ASN A 58 -19.25 -1.61 -13.09
C ASN A 58 -18.02 -1.96 -13.94
N SER A 59 -16.84 -2.06 -13.32
CA SER A 59 -15.60 -2.45 -14.00
C SER A 59 -15.68 -3.87 -14.55
N VAL A 60 -16.16 -4.84 -13.77
CA VAL A 60 -16.32 -6.25 -14.18
C VAL A 60 -17.25 -6.39 -15.39
N LYS A 61 -18.32 -5.57 -15.44
CA LYS A 61 -19.27 -5.54 -16.57
C LYS A 61 -18.70 -4.85 -17.81
N SER A 62 -17.93 -3.77 -17.61
CA SER A 62 -17.47 -2.90 -18.70
C SER A 62 -16.14 -3.37 -19.32
N ALA A 63 -15.31 -4.03 -18.53
CA ALA A 63 -14.06 -4.64 -18.92
C ALA A 63 -14.03 -6.03 -18.26
N PRO A 64 -14.39 -7.11 -18.98
CA PRO A 64 -14.42 -8.44 -18.42
C PRO A 64 -12.98 -8.94 -18.24
N PHE A 65 -12.32 -8.46 -17.19
CA PHE A 65 -11.08 -9.03 -16.72
C PHE A 65 -11.35 -10.50 -16.35
N PRO A 66 -10.38 -11.40 -16.52
CA PRO A 66 -10.51 -12.76 -15.99
C PRO A 66 -10.85 -12.67 -14.51
N VAL A 67 -12.06 -13.07 -14.14
CA VAL A 67 -12.49 -13.13 -12.74
C VAL A 67 -11.80 -14.34 -12.12
N GLU A 68 -10.59 -14.13 -11.59
CA GLU A 68 -9.80 -15.15 -10.93
C GLU A 68 -9.96 -15.03 -9.41
N HIS A 69 -10.91 -15.76 -8.86
CA HIS A 69 -11.28 -15.67 -7.44
C HIS A 69 -10.26 -16.32 -6.50
N LYS A 70 -9.28 -17.09 -7.01
CA LYS A 70 -8.25 -17.71 -6.18
C LYS A 70 -6.96 -16.90 -6.09
N ASN A 71 -6.57 -16.25 -7.18
CA ASN A 71 -5.26 -15.58 -7.31
C ASN A 71 -5.36 -14.13 -7.80
N GLY A 72 -6.57 -13.63 -8.03
CA GLY A 72 -6.83 -12.28 -8.54
C GLY A 72 -7.34 -11.36 -7.43
N VAL A 73 -6.93 -10.10 -7.52
CA VAL A 73 -7.39 -9.03 -6.64
C VAL A 73 -7.70 -7.78 -7.46
N TYR A 74 -8.57 -6.91 -6.95
CA TYR A 74 -8.83 -5.60 -7.55
C TYR A 74 -8.08 -4.51 -6.79
N LEU A 75 -7.38 -3.62 -7.50
CA LEU A 75 -6.80 -2.40 -6.92
C LEU A 75 -7.55 -1.19 -7.49
N ILE A 76 -8.18 -0.43 -6.61
CA ILE A 76 -8.97 0.75 -6.95
C ILE A 76 -8.17 1.98 -6.54
N LEU A 77 -7.79 2.79 -7.54
CA LEU A 77 -7.07 4.04 -7.33
C LEU A 77 -8.01 5.19 -7.65
N THR A 78 -8.10 6.16 -6.74
CA THR A 78 -8.93 7.36 -6.95
C THR A 78 -8.07 8.59 -7.25
N SER A 79 -8.61 9.50 -8.06
CA SER A 79 -7.99 10.79 -8.35
C SER A 79 -8.11 11.75 -7.16
N GLU A 80 -7.31 12.82 -7.15
CA GLU A 80 -7.23 13.78 -6.04
C GLU A 80 -8.53 14.55 -5.75
N ASP A 81 -9.47 14.56 -6.71
CA ASP A 81 -10.78 15.21 -6.63
C ASP A 81 -11.90 14.28 -6.15
N VAL A 82 -11.62 13.00 -5.90
CA VAL A 82 -12.59 12.05 -5.33
C VAL A 82 -12.45 12.03 -3.81
N ARG A 83 -13.58 12.19 -3.13
CA ARG A 83 -13.70 12.03 -1.68
C ARG A 83 -14.09 10.60 -1.36
N MET A 84 -13.49 10.06 -0.31
CA MET A 84 -13.86 8.76 0.24
C MET A 84 -14.16 8.93 1.73
N GLN A 85 -15.20 8.23 2.20
CA GLN A 85 -15.51 8.17 3.63
C GLN A 85 -14.29 7.74 4.45
N ASP A 86 -14.02 8.45 5.54
CA ASP A 86 -12.91 8.25 6.48
C ASP A 86 -11.48 8.49 5.94
N PHE A 87 -11.34 8.83 4.65
CA PHE A 87 -10.06 9.22 4.07
C PHE A 87 -9.51 10.46 4.77
N CYS A 88 -8.17 10.52 4.93
CA CYS A 88 -7.47 11.61 5.62
C CYS A 88 -7.75 11.72 7.12
N ARG A 89 -8.52 10.81 7.71
CA ARG A 89 -8.87 10.82 9.14
C ARG A 89 -8.54 9.52 9.83
N ALA A 90 -9.05 8.42 9.27
CA ALA A 90 -8.81 7.09 9.81
C ALA A 90 -7.93 6.24 8.89
N VAL A 91 -8.00 6.47 7.58
CA VAL A 91 -7.34 5.61 6.59
C VAL A 91 -6.78 6.41 5.40
N CYS A 92 -5.73 5.85 4.78
CA CYS A 92 -5.15 6.33 3.52
C CYS A 92 -5.44 5.36 2.35
N GLY A 93 -5.63 4.09 2.69
CA GLY A 93 -6.15 3.02 1.87
C GLY A 93 -6.93 2.05 2.75
N PHE A 94 -7.55 1.05 2.14
CA PHE A 94 -8.02 -0.12 2.89
C PHE A 94 -8.16 -1.28 1.92
N HIS A 95 -8.13 -2.50 2.47
CA HIS A 95 -8.48 -3.68 1.72
C HIS A 95 -9.69 -4.40 2.34
N TYR A 96 -10.44 -5.10 1.50
CA TYR A 96 -11.62 -5.85 1.89
C TYR A 96 -11.98 -6.87 0.80
N PHE A 97 -13.15 -7.49 0.88
CA PHE A 97 -13.69 -8.35 -0.17
C PHE A 97 -15.10 -7.91 -0.59
N THR A 98 -15.44 -8.13 -1.85
CA THR A 98 -16.77 -7.82 -2.37
C THR A 98 -17.82 -8.79 -1.83
N PHE A 99 -19.05 -8.33 -1.67
CA PHE A 99 -20.17 -9.22 -1.39
C PHE A 99 -20.71 -9.85 -2.70
N PRO A 100 -21.00 -11.16 -2.73
CA PRO A 100 -21.64 -11.79 -3.89
C PRO A 100 -22.96 -11.12 -4.30
N SER A 101 -23.70 -10.56 -3.34
CA SER A 101 -24.93 -9.80 -3.62
C SER A 101 -24.70 -8.50 -4.39
N MET A 102 -23.49 -7.93 -4.34
CA MET A 102 -23.13 -6.67 -5.00
C MET A 102 -22.45 -6.89 -6.35
N VAL A 103 -21.51 -7.85 -6.42
CA VAL A 103 -20.61 -8.03 -7.57
C VAL A 103 -20.81 -9.39 -8.27
N GLY A 104 -21.58 -10.30 -7.68
CA GLY A 104 -21.77 -11.68 -8.15
C GLY A 104 -20.70 -12.65 -7.63
N TYR A 105 -19.62 -12.14 -7.03
CA TYR A 105 -18.49 -12.92 -6.53
C TYR A 105 -17.95 -12.32 -5.24
N THR A 106 -17.29 -13.15 -4.43
CA THR A 106 -16.40 -12.70 -3.36
C THR A 106 -15.01 -12.50 -3.96
N LEU A 107 -14.59 -11.25 -4.09
CA LEU A 107 -13.31 -10.87 -4.68
C LEU A 107 -12.55 -9.98 -3.71
N PRO A 108 -11.31 -10.33 -3.34
CA PRO A 108 -10.45 -9.45 -2.57
C PRO A 108 -10.13 -8.18 -3.37
N TYR A 109 -10.10 -7.04 -2.70
CA TYR A 109 -9.75 -5.76 -3.29
C TYR A 109 -9.08 -4.83 -2.29
N ALA A 110 -8.31 -3.88 -2.81
CA ALA A 110 -7.80 -2.73 -2.09
C ALA A 110 -8.23 -1.44 -2.75
N TRP A 111 -8.45 -0.40 -1.95
CA TRP A 111 -8.66 0.97 -2.39
C TRP A 111 -7.55 1.87 -1.85
N VAL A 112 -7.08 2.80 -2.68
CA VAL A 112 -6.08 3.81 -2.31
C VAL A 112 -6.54 5.20 -2.77
N GLY A 113 -6.52 6.15 -1.82
CA GLY A 113 -6.86 7.55 -2.05
C GLY A 113 -5.65 8.40 -2.46
N ASN A 114 -5.86 9.38 -3.34
CA ASN A 114 -4.86 10.40 -3.62
C ASN A 114 -4.98 11.57 -2.62
N SER A 115 -3.99 11.70 -1.74
CA SER A 115 -4.00 12.68 -0.65
C SER A 115 -3.47 14.05 -1.04
N GLY A 116 -2.87 14.20 -2.24
CA GLY A 116 -2.07 15.38 -2.62
C GLY A 116 -2.78 16.72 -2.44
N ARG A 117 -4.10 16.75 -2.70
CA ARG A 117 -4.92 17.97 -2.54
C ARG A 117 -5.63 18.05 -1.17
N GLN A 118 -5.96 16.93 -0.55
CA GLN A 118 -6.87 16.88 0.60
C GLN A 118 -6.14 16.88 1.95
N CYS A 119 -5.05 16.10 2.06
CA CYS A 119 -4.37 15.83 3.32
C CYS A 119 -2.96 15.23 3.13
N PRO A 120 -2.08 15.86 2.33
CA PRO A 120 -0.76 15.29 2.07
C PRO A 120 0.01 14.99 3.37
N GLU A 121 -0.14 15.81 4.41
CA GLU A 121 0.49 15.63 5.71
C GLU A 121 0.03 14.41 6.50
N VAL A 122 -1.10 13.79 6.13
CA VAL A 122 -1.62 12.58 6.78
C VAL A 122 -1.19 11.34 6.00
N CYS A 123 -1.38 11.36 4.67
CA CYS A 123 -1.29 10.15 3.84
C CYS A 123 -0.15 10.18 2.81
N ALA A 124 0.74 11.16 2.86
CA ALA A 124 1.94 11.22 2.02
C ALA A 124 3.23 11.40 2.85
N TYR A 125 3.24 10.93 4.10
CA TYR A 125 4.47 10.83 4.88
C TYR A 125 5.47 9.89 4.17
N PRO A 126 6.77 10.21 4.07
CA PRO A 126 7.45 11.38 4.65
C PRO A 126 7.62 12.58 3.70
N PHE A 127 6.92 12.61 2.56
CA PHE A 127 6.98 13.70 1.57
C PHE A 127 6.19 14.94 1.99
N ALA A 128 5.21 14.75 2.87
CA ALA A 128 4.57 15.80 3.63
C ALA A 128 4.46 15.35 5.08
N VAL A 129 4.74 16.27 6.01
CA VAL A 129 4.78 15.99 7.44
C VAL A 129 3.81 16.91 8.19
N PRO A 130 3.11 16.41 9.23
CA PRO A 130 2.22 17.23 10.05
C PRO A 130 2.92 18.46 10.64
N ALA A 131 2.15 19.53 10.83
CA ALA A 131 2.68 20.80 11.35
C ALA A 131 3.38 20.64 12.71
N TYR A 132 2.88 19.75 13.58
CA TYR A 132 3.47 19.51 14.90
C TYR A 132 4.87 18.87 14.85
N MET A 133 5.26 18.23 13.74
CA MET A 133 6.60 17.65 13.57
C MET A 133 7.66 18.67 13.13
N LYS A 134 7.25 19.87 12.66
CA LYS A 134 8.15 20.88 12.08
C LYS A 134 9.10 21.56 13.09
N GLY A 135 8.86 21.41 14.40
CA GLY A 135 9.58 22.12 15.47
C GLY A 135 10.77 21.38 16.11
N GLY A 136 11.21 20.27 15.53
CA GLY A 136 12.30 19.44 16.09
C GLY A 136 12.35 18.02 15.53
N GLY A 137 11.35 17.60 14.75
CA GLY A 137 11.35 16.37 13.98
C GLY A 137 11.97 16.52 12.60
N MET A 138 11.95 15.44 11.85
CA MET A 138 12.40 15.42 10.46
C MET A 138 11.45 16.25 9.57
N GLY A 139 12.01 17.10 8.70
CA GLY A 139 11.23 17.80 7.68
C GLY A 139 10.76 16.87 6.56
N ALA A 140 9.85 17.38 5.73
CA ALA A 140 9.42 16.71 4.51
C ALA A 140 10.61 16.40 3.59
N VAL A 141 10.60 15.23 2.96
CA VAL A 141 11.65 14.80 2.01
C VAL A 141 11.19 14.90 0.57
N GLU A 142 12.15 15.04 -0.34
CA GLU A 142 11.86 15.17 -1.77
C GLU A 142 11.36 13.85 -2.37
N ALA A 143 10.19 13.90 -3.01
CA ALA A 143 9.49 12.74 -3.56
C ALA A 143 10.21 12.14 -4.79
N PRO A 144 10.39 10.81 -4.88
CA PRO A 144 11.22 10.20 -5.92
C PRO A 144 10.65 10.30 -7.34
N ASN A 145 9.33 10.44 -7.47
CA ASN A 145 8.63 10.59 -8.74
C ASN A 145 8.13 12.02 -8.98
N GLY A 146 8.41 12.95 -8.06
CA GLY A 146 8.19 14.39 -8.22
C GLY A 146 6.77 14.87 -7.90
N ASP A 147 5.92 13.99 -7.38
CA ASP A 147 4.55 14.31 -6.98
C ASP A 147 4.26 13.70 -5.61
N VAL A 148 4.01 14.56 -4.62
CA VAL A 148 3.77 14.18 -3.22
C VAL A 148 2.57 13.25 -3.08
N GLY A 149 1.47 13.51 -3.78
CA GLY A 149 0.26 12.71 -3.71
C GLY A 149 0.46 11.33 -4.32
N VAL A 150 1.08 11.26 -5.50
CA VAL A 150 1.36 9.99 -6.19
C VAL A 150 2.40 9.16 -5.43
N ASP A 151 3.47 9.77 -4.93
CA ASP A 151 4.47 9.05 -4.14
C ASP A 151 3.90 8.57 -2.80
N GLY A 152 3.00 9.34 -2.17
CA GLY A 152 2.19 8.89 -1.04
C GLY A 152 1.34 7.66 -1.38
N MET A 153 0.59 7.72 -2.49
CA MET A 153 -0.18 6.58 -2.99
C MET A 153 0.68 5.36 -3.24
N ILE A 154 1.92 5.50 -3.75
CA ILE A 154 2.80 4.35 -3.99
C ILE A 154 3.15 3.63 -2.68
N SER A 155 3.39 4.37 -1.60
CA SER A 155 3.64 3.76 -0.28
C SER A 155 2.41 3.00 0.21
N VAL A 156 1.23 3.61 0.10
CA VAL A 156 -0.05 2.99 0.49
C VAL A 156 -0.39 1.78 -0.41
N ILE A 157 -0.13 1.83 -1.71
CA ILE A 157 -0.30 0.67 -2.62
C ILE A 157 0.56 -0.50 -2.15
N GLY A 158 1.81 -0.24 -1.73
CA GLY A 158 2.66 -1.26 -1.15
C GLY A 158 2.01 -1.87 0.10
N HIS A 159 1.67 -1.02 1.07
CA HIS A 159 1.00 -1.41 2.31
C HIS A 159 -0.23 -2.29 2.04
N GLU A 160 -1.21 -1.78 1.28
CA GLU A 160 -2.47 -2.48 1.03
C GLU A 160 -2.29 -3.77 0.24
N LEU A 161 -1.36 -3.82 -0.73
CA LEU A 161 -1.11 -5.06 -1.47
C LEU A 161 -0.46 -6.12 -0.59
N ALA A 162 0.41 -5.72 0.35
CA ALA A 162 1.04 -6.65 1.28
C ALA A 162 0.00 -7.29 2.20
N GLU A 163 -0.85 -6.47 2.82
CA GLU A 163 -1.88 -6.91 3.75
C GLU A 163 -2.97 -7.70 3.05
N LEU A 164 -3.47 -7.22 1.91
CA LEU A 164 -4.42 -7.95 1.07
C LEU A 164 -3.88 -9.32 0.64
N SER A 165 -2.57 -9.44 0.38
CA SER A 165 -1.98 -10.72 0.00
C SER A 165 -1.85 -11.69 1.18
N SER A 166 -1.61 -11.18 2.39
CA SER A 166 -1.51 -12.00 3.60
C SER A 166 -2.85 -12.26 4.28
N ASN A 167 -3.86 -11.46 3.99
CA ASN A 167 -5.15 -11.50 4.67
C ASN A 167 -6.34 -11.17 3.74
N PRO A 168 -6.47 -11.84 2.57
CA PRO A 168 -7.38 -11.40 1.50
C PRO A 168 -8.87 -11.38 1.88
N LEU A 169 -9.27 -12.18 2.87
CA LEU A 169 -10.65 -12.32 3.33
C LEU A 169 -10.83 -11.90 4.80
N VAL A 170 -9.85 -11.17 5.36
CA VAL A 170 -9.88 -10.67 6.75
C VAL A 170 -10.06 -11.81 7.77
N ASN A 171 -9.37 -12.92 7.55
CA ASN A 171 -9.45 -14.13 8.37
C ASN A 171 -8.16 -14.97 8.39
N ALA A 172 -7.01 -14.38 8.03
CA ALA A 172 -5.72 -15.04 7.97
C ALA A 172 -4.67 -14.33 8.85
N TRP A 173 -3.63 -13.71 8.28
CA TRP A 173 -2.52 -13.17 9.07
C TRP A 173 -2.82 -11.79 9.65
N TYR A 174 -2.81 -11.69 10.97
CA TYR A 174 -2.82 -10.45 11.73
C TYR A 174 -2.05 -10.64 13.05
N ALA A 175 -1.71 -9.55 13.72
CA ALA A 175 -1.03 -9.52 15.00
C ALA A 175 -2.02 -9.41 16.16
N GLY A 176 -1.68 -10.08 17.26
CA GLY A 176 -2.51 -10.13 18.47
C GLY A 176 -3.44 -11.34 18.52
N GLU A 177 -4.18 -11.44 19.63
CA GLU A 177 -5.15 -12.53 19.87
C GLU A 177 -6.59 -12.10 19.56
N ASP A 178 -6.84 -10.80 19.37
CA ASP A 178 -8.16 -10.25 19.13
C ASP A 178 -8.45 -10.13 17.62
N PRO A 179 -9.34 -10.98 17.06
CA PRO A 179 -9.69 -10.92 15.65
C PRO A 179 -10.59 -9.71 15.29
N THR A 180 -11.07 -8.93 16.26
CA THR A 180 -12.01 -7.82 16.03
C THR A 180 -11.34 -6.49 15.70
N ALA A 181 -10.04 -6.36 15.97
CA ALA A 181 -9.20 -5.21 15.61
C ALA A 181 -7.81 -5.70 15.16
N PRO A 182 -7.73 -6.44 14.04
CA PRO A 182 -6.48 -7.04 13.59
C PRO A 182 -5.49 -5.94 13.22
N THR A 183 -4.31 -5.92 13.87
CA THR A 183 -3.17 -5.13 13.40
C THR A 183 -2.43 -5.95 12.37
N GLU A 184 -2.29 -5.46 11.14
CA GLU A 184 -1.77 -6.25 10.03
C GLU A 184 -0.27 -6.03 9.79
N ILE A 185 0.27 -6.70 8.77
CA ILE A 185 1.72 -6.80 8.58
C ILE A 185 2.35 -5.47 8.15
N GLY A 186 1.58 -4.60 7.49
CA GLY A 186 1.95 -3.24 7.13
C GLY A 186 1.77 -2.30 8.30
N ASP A 187 0.65 -2.39 9.03
CA ASP A 187 0.36 -1.58 10.22
C ASP A 187 1.49 -1.61 11.26
N LEU A 188 2.06 -2.80 11.52
CA LEU A 188 3.17 -2.97 12.48
C LEU A 188 4.41 -2.12 12.16
N CYS A 189 4.54 -1.69 10.91
CA CYS A 189 5.71 -1.01 10.37
C CYS A 189 5.39 0.35 9.76
N GLU A 190 4.21 0.88 10.04
CA GLU A 190 3.79 2.20 9.57
C GLU A 190 4.85 3.26 9.93
N GLY A 191 5.25 4.05 8.94
CA GLY A 191 6.23 5.12 9.13
C GLY A 191 7.70 4.68 9.17
N LEU A 192 8.02 3.38 9.11
CA LEU A 192 9.39 2.88 9.06
C LEU A 192 9.84 2.65 7.61
N TYR A 193 10.89 3.32 7.17
CA TYR A 193 11.40 3.24 5.79
C TYR A 193 12.87 2.80 5.72
N GLY A 194 13.56 2.70 6.87
CA GLY A 194 14.99 2.41 6.97
C GLY A 194 15.45 2.05 8.37
N THR A 195 16.67 1.52 8.49
CA THR A 195 17.28 1.17 9.78
C THR A 195 17.33 2.39 10.71
N GLY A 196 16.97 2.17 11.98
CA GLY A 196 16.88 3.22 13.00
C GLY A 196 15.61 4.08 12.92
N GLY A 197 14.63 3.71 12.10
CA GLY A 197 13.31 4.34 12.08
C GLY A 197 12.46 4.02 13.33
N GLY A 198 11.41 4.82 13.55
CA GLY A 198 10.52 4.73 14.70
C GLY A 198 10.30 6.09 15.39
N GLY A 199 9.23 6.22 16.18
CA GLY A 199 8.94 7.43 16.96
C GLY A 199 8.80 8.71 16.12
N GLY A 200 8.38 8.59 14.86
CA GLY A 200 8.26 9.71 13.91
C GLY A 200 9.52 9.99 13.07
N TYR A 201 10.57 9.18 13.19
CA TYR A 201 11.73 9.20 12.30
C TYR A 201 11.61 8.10 11.25
N MET A 202 11.78 8.42 9.97
CA MET A 202 11.63 7.43 8.89
C MET A 202 12.74 6.37 8.83
N GLY A 203 13.88 6.62 9.48
CA GLY A 203 15.07 5.78 9.37
C GLY A 203 16.03 6.18 8.25
N GLN A 204 17.11 5.41 8.09
CA GLN A 204 18.14 5.68 7.10
C GLN A 204 17.71 5.24 5.69
N VAL A 205 17.67 6.19 4.77
CA VAL A 205 17.23 6.00 3.38
C VAL A 205 18.22 6.64 2.41
N MET A 206 18.15 6.24 1.14
CA MET A 206 19.05 6.73 0.10
C MET A 206 18.55 8.06 -0.48
N ARG A 207 19.47 8.84 -1.03
CA ARG A 207 19.19 10.04 -1.82
C ARG A 207 19.92 9.98 -3.15
N ASP A 208 19.29 10.49 -4.19
CA ASP A 208 19.94 10.57 -5.50
C ASP A 208 20.60 11.91 -5.77
N GLY A 209 21.28 12.02 -6.92
CA GLY A 209 22.00 13.25 -7.29
C GLY A 209 21.11 14.49 -7.46
N LYS A 210 19.78 14.35 -7.41
CA LYS A 210 18.81 15.45 -7.41
C LYS A 210 18.17 15.69 -6.04
N GLY A 211 18.63 15.00 -5.00
CA GLY A 211 18.09 15.11 -3.64
C GLY A 211 16.84 14.27 -3.36
N ARG A 212 16.32 13.55 -4.37
CA ARG A 212 15.14 12.70 -4.21
C ARG A 212 15.40 11.52 -3.30
N THR A 213 14.48 11.25 -2.39
CA THR A 213 14.63 10.26 -1.31
C THR A 213 13.94 8.95 -1.67
N TYR A 214 14.63 7.81 -1.47
CA TYR A 214 14.14 6.49 -1.85
C TYR A 214 14.77 5.39 -0.98
N ASN A 215 14.09 4.24 -0.87
CA ASN A 215 14.63 3.06 -0.17
C ASN A 215 14.70 1.82 -1.06
N MET A 216 14.19 1.87 -2.30
CA MET A 216 14.35 0.79 -3.26
C MET A 216 14.25 1.23 -4.72
N ASN A 217 14.81 0.39 -5.59
CA ASN A 217 14.84 0.56 -7.03
C ASN A 217 13.77 -0.32 -7.70
N GLY A 218 13.06 0.30 -8.64
CA GLY A 218 12.12 -0.34 -9.54
C GLY A 218 12.72 -0.63 -10.92
N ARG A 219 11.88 -1.14 -11.82
CA ARG A 219 12.25 -1.34 -13.22
C ARG A 219 12.54 0.00 -13.91
N ARG A 220 13.43 -0.02 -14.91
CA ARG A 220 13.77 1.13 -15.76
C ARG A 220 14.21 2.37 -14.98
N GLY A 221 14.93 2.18 -13.88
CA GLY A 221 15.49 3.28 -13.07
C GLY A 221 14.48 4.05 -12.23
N ARG A 222 13.22 3.57 -12.12
CA ARG A 222 12.24 4.12 -11.17
C ARG A 222 12.73 3.92 -9.74
N LYS A 223 12.35 4.85 -8.87
CA LYS A 223 12.72 4.83 -7.45
C LYS A 223 11.47 4.98 -6.62
N PHE A 224 11.46 4.33 -5.47
CA PHE A 224 10.33 4.33 -4.57
C PHE A 224 10.82 4.45 -3.13
N LEU A 225 9.99 5.11 -2.31
CA LEU A 225 10.13 5.14 -0.87
C LEU A 225 8.81 4.58 -0.32
N VAL A 226 8.84 3.33 0.12
CA VAL A 226 7.67 2.61 0.66
C VAL A 226 8.03 2.10 2.03
N GLN A 227 7.09 2.12 2.95
CA GLN A 227 7.32 1.61 4.30
C GLN A 227 7.81 0.15 4.27
N TRP A 228 8.49 -0.26 5.32
CA TRP A 228 8.84 -1.65 5.58
C TRP A 228 7.59 -2.45 5.98
N ILE A 229 7.74 -3.78 5.98
CA ILE A 229 6.69 -4.72 6.40
C ILE A 229 7.27 -5.59 7.50
N TRP A 230 6.39 -6.09 8.37
CA TRP A 230 6.77 -7.06 9.38
C TRP A 230 7.37 -8.31 8.72
N ASN A 231 8.56 -8.71 9.17
CA ASN A 231 9.19 -9.94 8.73
C ASN A 231 8.95 -11.03 9.80
N PRO A 232 8.19 -12.09 9.47
CA PRO A 232 7.80 -13.09 10.47
C PRO A 232 8.98 -13.96 10.94
N LEU A 233 10.09 -14.02 10.19
CA LEU A 233 11.25 -14.84 10.54
C LEU A 233 12.15 -14.16 11.57
N ILE A 234 12.38 -12.86 11.40
CA ILE A 234 13.22 -12.08 12.32
C ILE A 234 12.42 -11.31 13.38
N LYS A 235 11.09 -11.33 13.28
CA LYS A 235 10.15 -10.66 14.20
C LYS A 235 10.47 -9.17 14.36
N ALA A 236 10.68 -8.50 13.23
CA ALA A 236 10.97 -7.09 13.14
C ALA A 236 10.52 -6.53 11.78
N CYS A 237 10.28 -5.22 11.72
CA CYS A 237 10.12 -4.52 10.45
C CYS A 237 11.39 -4.59 9.63
N SER A 238 11.27 -4.93 8.35
CA SER A 238 12.42 -5.12 7.47
C SER A 238 12.12 -4.66 6.05
N GLY A 239 13.15 -4.16 5.38
CA GLY A 239 13.11 -3.83 3.97
C GLY A 239 14.47 -3.92 3.29
N PRO A 240 14.53 -3.69 1.96
CA PRO A 240 15.71 -3.97 1.15
C PRO A 240 16.95 -3.13 1.48
N ASN A 241 16.76 -1.99 2.15
CA ASN A 241 17.79 -1.07 2.60
C ASN A 241 18.18 -1.27 4.07
N ALA A 242 17.76 -2.37 4.71
CA ALA A 242 18.21 -2.71 6.06
C ALA A 242 19.74 -2.85 6.09
N LEU A 243 20.36 -2.27 7.12
CA LEU A 243 21.81 -2.28 7.34
C LEU A 243 22.26 -3.34 8.34
N ASP A 244 21.30 -3.98 8.99
CA ASP A 244 21.41 -4.94 10.09
C ASP A 244 20.90 -6.34 9.71
#